data_AF-A0A268RX54-F1
#
_entry.id   AF-A0A268RX54-F1
#
_cell.length_a   1.000
_cell.length_b   1.000
_cell.length_c   1.000
_cell.angle_alpha   90.00
_cell.angle_beta   90.00
_cell.angle_gamma   90.00
#
_symmetry.space_group_name_H-M   'P 1'
#
loop_
_entity.id
_entity.type
_entity.pdbx_description
1 polymer ?
#
loop_
_entity_poly.entity_id
_entity_poly.type
_entity_poly.pdbx_seq_one_letter_code
_entity_poly.pdbx_strand_id
1 'polypeptide(L)'
;MEKPFRLDGDVYRQLSIINRLELRADLTVQSLYAKAVLEHSLYHFREQHLKEQIDQALEQRDEQAFYSLTEALNDHRDRYKGGRTLHENGFRLHLTFQ
;
A
#
# COMPACT_ATOMS: atom_id res chain seq x y z
N MET A 1 -35.14 9.47 -39.39
CA MET A 1 -34.36 10.02 -38.27
C MET A 1 -35.12 9.73 -36.99
N GLU A 2 -34.70 8.71 -36.24
CA GLU A 2 -35.30 8.38 -34.95
C GLU A 2 -35.04 9.50 -33.95
N LYS A 3 -36.10 9.92 -33.25
CA LYS A 3 -35.99 10.94 -32.20
C LYS A 3 -35.11 10.37 -31.08
N PRO A 4 -34.02 11.04 -30.67
CA PRO A 4 -33.25 10.58 -29.53
C PRO A 4 -34.17 10.59 -28.31
N PHE A 5 -34.22 9.47 -27.59
CA PHE A 5 -35.01 9.30 -26.38
C PHE A 5 -34.84 10.54 -25.48
N ARG A 6 -35.93 11.27 -25.24
CA ARG A 6 -35.97 12.31 -24.21
C ARG A 6 -35.95 11.60 -22.86
N LEU A 7 -34.75 11.24 -22.40
CA LEU A 7 -34.51 10.78 -21.04
C LEU A 7 -34.88 11.91 -20.08
N ASP A 8 -35.65 11.58 -19.05
CA ASP A 8 -36.12 12.52 -18.03
C ASP A 8 -34.92 13.18 -17.32
N GLY A 9 -35.06 14.45 -16.93
CA GLY A 9 -34.00 15.21 -16.27
C GLY A 9 -33.56 14.58 -14.94
N ASP A 10 -34.47 13.89 -14.27
CA ASP A 10 -34.17 13.13 -13.05
C ASP A 10 -33.33 11.87 -13.33
N VAL A 11 -33.52 11.22 -14.49
CA VAL A 11 -32.69 10.08 -14.92
C VAL A 11 -31.26 10.55 -15.23
N TYR A 12 -31.08 11.69 -15.90
CA TYR A 12 -29.75 12.26 -16.11
C TYR A 12 -29.06 12.65 -14.80
N ARG A 13 -29.81 13.20 -13.83
CA ARG A 13 -29.27 13.49 -12.50
C ARG A 13 -28.82 12.22 -11.80
N GLN A 14 -29.62 11.16 -11.82
CA GLN A 14 -29.27 9.85 -11.24
C GLN A 14 -28.03 9.25 -11.93
N LEU A 15 -27.96 9.25 -13.26
CA LEU A 15 -26.80 8.78 -14.02
C LEU A 15 -25.53 9.57 -13.69
N SER A 16 -25.63 10.90 -13.53
CA SER A 16 -24.48 11.73 -13.16
C SER A 16 -23.97 11.43 -11.74
N ILE A 17 -24.86 11.09 -10.82
CA ILE A 17 -24.50 10.69 -9.45
C ILE A 17 -23.81 9.31 -9.49
N ILE A 18 -24.37 8.34 -10.23
CA ILE A 18 -23.79 6.99 -10.38
C ILE A 18 -22.38 7.08 -10.97
N ASN A 19 -22.21 7.77 -12.11
CA ASN A 19 -20.89 7.94 -12.74
C ASN A 19 -19.88 8.60 -11.78
N ARG A 20 -20.32 9.58 -10.97
CA ARG A 20 -19.44 10.24 -9.98
C ARG A 20 -19.04 9.30 -8.85
N LEU A 21 -19.93 8.39 -8.43
CA LEU A 21 -19.64 7.38 -7.43
C LEU A 21 -18.66 6.34 -7.97
N GLU A 22 -18.82 5.89 -9.21
CA GLU A 22 -17.88 4.99 -9.88
C GLU A 22 -16.47 5.61 -9.99
N LEU A 23 -16.37 6.86 -10.48
CA LEU A 23 -15.10 7.59 -10.53
C LEU A 23 -14.43 7.71 -9.15
N ARG A 24 -15.21 7.94 -8.08
CA ARG A 24 -14.69 7.98 -6.71
C ARG A 24 -14.20 6.61 -6.23
N ALA A 25 -14.89 5.54 -6.61
CA ALA A 25 -14.47 4.18 -6.31
C ALA A 25 -13.14 3.86 -7.01
N ASP A 26 -13.00 4.21 -8.29
CA ASP A 26 -11.76 4.00 -9.06
C ASP A 26 -10.57 4.75 -8.44
N LEU A 27 -10.75 6.04 -8.12
CA LEU A 27 -9.72 6.84 -7.45
C LEU A 27 -9.35 6.28 -6.07
N THR A 28 -10.34 5.77 -5.33
CA THR A 28 -10.12 5.15 -4.02
C THR A 28 -9.30 3.87 -4.14
N VAL A 29 -9.61 3.04 -5.13
CA VAL A 29 -8.87 1.81 -5.42
C VAL A 29 -7.43 2.14 -5.85
N GLN A 30 -7.24 3.13 -6.73
CA GLN A 30 -5.90 3.59 -7.12
C GLN A 30 -5.09 4.13 -5.93
N SER A 31 -5.72 4.92 -5.04
CA SER A 31 -5.11 5.39 -3.80
C SER A 31 -4.67 4.23 -2.91
N LEU A 32 -5.51 3.20 -2.74
CA LEU A 32 -5.16 1.99 -1.99
C LEU A 32 -3.99 1.23 -2.62
N TYR A 33 -3.97 1.08 -3.94
CA TYR A 33 -2.85 0.46 -4.64
C TYR A 33 -1.56 1.25 -4.47
N ALA A 34 -1.60 2.58 -4.60
CA ALA A 34 -0.44 3.43 -4.38
C ALA A 34 0.10 3.26 -2.95
N LYS A 35 -0.78 3.28 -1.94
CA LYS A 35 -0.42 3.01 -0.54
C LYS A 35 0.19 1.62 -0.36
N ALA A 36 -0.36 0.61 -1.04
CA ALA A 36 0.14 -0.76 -0.97
C ALA A 36 1.53 -0.92 -1.56
N VAL A 37 1.75 -0.34 -2.75
CA VAL A 37 3.06 -0.33 -3.41
C VAL A 37 4.09 0.37 -2.54
N LEU A 38 3.73 1.52 -1.95
CA LEU A 38 4.61 2.25 -1.04
C LEU A 38 4.96 1.44 0.21
N GLU A 39 3.97 0.86 0.87
CA GLU A 39 4.19 0.07 2.10
C GLU A 39 5.06 -1.17 1.81
N HIS A 40 4.78 -1.87 0.70
CA HIS A 40 5.56 -3.01 0.24
C HIS A 40 7.01 -2.63 -0.08
N SER A 41 7.20 -1.55 -0.83
CA SER A 41 8.54 -1.06 -1.19
C SER A 41 9.33 -0.63 0.04
N LEU A 42 8.69 0.07 0.99
CA LEU A 42 9.33 0.51 2.22
C LEU A 42 9.78 -0.68 3.09
N TYR A 43 8.93 -1.70 3.21
CA TYR A 43 9.27 -2.92 3.93
C TYR A 43 10.52 -3.59 3.36
N HIS A 44 10.51 -3.88 2.05
CA HIS A 44 11.62 -4.61 1.42
C HIS A 44 12.89 -3.77 1.34
N PHE A 45 12.78 -2.47 1.06
CA PHE A 45 13.93 -1.56 1.07
C PHE A 45 14.61 -1.55 2.44
N ARG A 46 13.83 -1.40 3.52
CA ARG A 46 14.40 -1.36 4.87
C ARG A 46 15.01 -2.69 5.27
N GLU A 47 14.38 -3.80 4.90
CA GLU A 47 14.91 -5.14 5.16
C GLU A 47 16.25 -5.36 4.45
N GLN A 48 16.29 -5.06 3.15
CA GLN A 48 17.49 -5.17 2.30
C GLN A 48 18.63 -4.31 2.86
N HIS A 49 18.34 -3.05 3.16
CA HIS A 49 19.34 -2.11 3.69
C HIS A 49 19.91 -2.55 5.04
N LEU A 50 19.09 -3.13 5.93
CA LEU A 50 19.59 -3.69 7.20
C LEU A 50 20.50 -4.90 6.95
N LYS A 51 20.14 -5.80 6.03
CA LYS A 51 20.99 -6.94 5.66
C LYS A 51 22.35 -6.48 5.11
N GLU A 52 22.36 -5.50 4.22
CA GLU A 52 23.60 -4.93 3.67
C GLU A 52 24.50 -4.31 4.75
N GLN A 53 23.92 -3.63 5.73
CA GLN A 53 24.68 -3.09 6.86
C GLN A 53 25.22 -4.18 7.79
N ILE A 54 24.47 -5.26 7.99
CA ILE A 54 24.92 -6.43 8.76
C ILE A 54 26.13 -7.06 8.06
N ASP A 55 26.07 -7.24 6.75
CA ASP A 55 27.18 -7.78 5.97
C ASP A 55 28.43 -6.90 6.09
N GLN A 56 28.26 -5.57 6.02
CA GLN A 56 29.36 -4.61 6.24
C GLN A 56 29.96 -4.69 7.66
N ALA A 57 29.11 -4.85 8.69
CA ALA A 57 29.58 -5.02 10.07
C ALA A 57 30.40 -6.30 10.23
N LEU A 58 29.99 -7.40 9.58
CA LEU A 58 30.73 -8.66 9.56
C LEU A 58 32.09 -8.52 8.87
N GLU A 59 32.15 -7.85 7.71
CA GLU A 59 33.41 -7.57 7.01
C GLU A 59 34.39 -6.77 7.87
N GLN A 60 33.88 -5.80 8.62
CA GLN A 60 34.67 -4.93 9.51
C GLN A 60 34.98 -5.58 10.87
N ARG A 61 34.40 -6.76 11.16
CA ARG A 61 34.45 -7.43 12.47
C ARG A 61 33.92 -6.55 13.61
N ASP A 62 32.96 -5.69 13.31
CA ASP A 62 32.28 -4.87 14.32
C ASP A 62 31.13 -5.66 14.94
N GLU A 63 31.45 -6.34 16.04
CA GLU A 63 30.50 -7.17 16.78
C GLU A 63 29.33 -6.37 17.34
N GLN A 64 29.58 -5.15 17.83
CA GLN A 64 28.53 -4.32 18.42
C GLN A 64 27.53 -3.88 17.35
N ALA A 65 28.03 -3.41 16.20
CA ALA A 65 27.17 -3.05 15.08
C ALA A 65 26.37 -4.25 14.58
N PHE A 66 26.98 -5.43 14.47
CA PHE A 66 26.30 -6.65 14.04
C PHE A 66 25.08 -6.97 14.93
N TYR A 67 25.25 -6.97 16.25
CA TYR A 67 24.14 -7.27 17.16
C TYR A 67 23.03 -6.23 17.08
N SER A 68 23.38 -4.93 17.12
CA SER A 68 22.38 -3.85 17.05
C SER A 68 21.61 -3.85 15.73
N LEU A 69 22.27 -4.11 14.60
CA LEU A 69 21.62 -4.18 13.30
C LEU A 69 20.74 -5.43 13.15
N THR A 70 21.16 -6.55 13.72
CA THR A 70 20.38 -7.80 13.73
C THR A 70 19.12 -7.64 14.57
N GLU A 71 19.20 -7.01 15.74
CA GLU A 71 18.04 -6.66 16.55
C GLU A 71 17.08 -5.76 15.78
N ALA A 72 17.59 -4.70 15.12
CA ALA A 72 16.77 -3.81 14.31
C ALA A 72 16.09 -4.52 13.12
N LEU A 73 16.74 -5.51 12.52
CA LEU A 73 16.16 -6.36 11.46
C LEU A 73 15.05 -7.25 11.99
N ASN A 74 15.24 -7.86 13.15
CA ASN A 74 14.21 -8.68 13.79
C ASN A 74 13.00 -7.84 14.18
N ASP A 75 13.21 -6.68 14.79
CA ASP A 75 12.15 -5.72 15.11
C ASP A 75 11.40 -5.24 13.86
N HIS A 76 12.12 -5.02 12.76
CA HIS A 76 11.49 -4.70 11.47
C HIS A 76 10.59 -5.85 11.00
N ARG A 77 11.05 -7.10 11.03
CA ARG A 77 10.26 -8.26 10.62
C ARG A 77 9.05 -8.48 11.52
N ASP A 78 9.24 -8.40 12.83
CA ASP A 78 8.17 -8.63 13.81
C ASP A 78 7.05 -7.59 13.69
N ARG A 79 7.38 -6.33 13.41
CA ARG A 79 6.40 -5.27 13.15
C ARG A 79 5.48 -5.55 11.95
N TYR A 80 5.93 -6.34 10.99
CA TYR A 80 5.17 -6.67 9.76
C TYR A 80 4.67 -8.12 9.72
N LYS A 81 4.99 -8.94 10.73
CA LYS A 81 4.62 -10.36 10.82
C LYS A 81 3.10 -10.59 10.76
N GLY A 82 2.31 -9.68 11.33
CA GLY A 82 0.84 -9.71 11.27
C GLY A 82 0.24 -9.13 10.00
N GLY A 83 1.06 -8.74 9.03
CA GLY A 83 0.65 -7.94 7.89
C GLY A 83 0.28 -6.50 8.27
N ARG A 84 -0.18 -5.74 7.28
CA ARG A 84 -0.65 -4.35 7.43
C ARG A 84 -2.01 -4.21 6.75
N THR A 85 -2.97 -3.63 7.45
CA THR A 85 -4.27 -3.31 6.85
C THR A 85 -4.32 -1.83 6.48
N LEU A 86 -4.50 -1.54 5.21
CA LEU A 86 -4.70 -0.21 4.65
C LEU A 86 -6.19 0.08 4.52
N HIS A 87 -6.54 1.35 4.73
CA HIS A 87 -7.91 1.84 4.67
C HIS A 87 -8.00 3.10 3.81
N GLU A 88 -9.04 3.19 2.97
CA GLU A 88 -9.37 4.38 2.19
C GLU A 88 -10.87 4.40 1.87
N ASN A 89 -11.58 5.49 2.19
CA ASN A 89 -13.00 5.72 1.84
C ASN A 89 -13.93 4.49 1.99
N GLY A 90 -13.76 3.71 3.07
CA GLY A 90 -14.56 2.51 3.37
C GLY A 90 -14.03 1.20 2.79
N PHE A 91 -13.02 1.24 1.93
CA PHE A 91 -12.33 0.08 1.40
C PHE A 91 -11.17 -0.33 2.31
N ARG A 92 -10.87 -1.63 2.32
CA ARG A 92 -9.82 -2.24 3.13
C ARG A 92 -8.97 -3.17 2.27
N LEU A 93 -7.66 -3.08 2.43
CA LEU A 93 -6.69 -3.95 1.80
C LEU A 93 -5.73 -4.48 2.86
N HIS A 94 -5.67 -5.80 3.02
CA HIS A 94 -4.71 -6.42 3.93
C HIS A 94 -3.49 -6.89 3.13
N LEU A 95 -2.31 -6.46 3.55
CA LEU A 95 -1.03 -6.77 2.95
C LEU A 95 -0.27 -7.76 3.83
N THR A 96 0.29 -8.77 3.19
CA THR A 96 1.25 -9.68 3.78
C THR A 96 2.62 -9.44 3.19
N PHE A 97 3.66 -9.69 3.98
CA PHE A 97 5.05 -9.48 3.61
C PHE A 97 5.73 -10.83 3.88
N GLN A 98 6.01 -11.59 2.80
CA GLN A 98 6.66 -12.90 2.84
C GLN A 98 8.12 -12.77 2.44
#